data_AF-A0A832Y453-F1
#
_entry.id   AF-A0A832Y453-F1
#
_cell.length_a   1.000
_cell.length_b   1.000
_cell.length_c   1.000
_cell.angle_alpha   90.00
_cell.angle_beta   90.00
_cell.angle_gamma   90.00
#
_symmetry.space_group_name_H-M   'P 1'
#
loop_
_entity.id
_entity.type
_entity.pdbx_description
1 polymer ?
#
loop_
_entity_poly.entity_id
_entity_poly.type
_entity_poly.pdbx_seq_one_letter_code
_entity_poly.pdbx_strand_id
1 'polypeptide(L)'
;MTGLSELEKQILNDSKKNDGKRQRRKSKVSRLREDRPVTDLEILVLRRYPPRLVSSRKWTGRVAAACGRDESGVVGLVLWGDQIDAVATGDIVRIENGWCKRRLGERVVSTGRSGRLTVLNA
;
A
#
# COMPACT_ATOMS: atom_id res chain seq x y z
N MET A 1 -2.09 26.91 -38.95
CA MET A 1 -2.17 26.05 -37.75
C MET A 1 -3.06 26.74 -36.74
N THR A 2 -4.35 26.41 -36.75
CA THR A 2 -5.36 27.01 -35.85
C THR A 2 -5.09 26.53 -34.43
N GLY A 3 -4.73 27.45 -33.55
CA GLY A 3 -4.56 27.17 -32.13
C GLY A 3 -5.91 26.82 -31.49
N LEU A 4 -5.86 25.96 -30.48
CA LEU A 4 -7.05 25.56 -29.73
C LEU A 4 -7.79 26.79 -29.19
N SER A 5 -9.10 26.78 -29.38
CA SER A 5 -10.04 27.76 -28.83
C SER A 5 -9.95 27.80 -27.30
N GLU A 6 -10.40 28.92 -26.74
CA GLU A 6 -10.44 29.12 -25.28
C GLU A 6 -11.31 28.06 -24.58
N LEU A 7 -12.39 27.64 -25.25
CA LEU A 7 -13.26 26.55 -24.82
C LEU A 7 -12.54 25.19 -24.80
N GLU A 8 -11.77 24.87 -25.84
CA GLU A 8 -10.97 23.63 -25.88
C GLU A 8 -9.89 23.62 -24.79
N LYS A 9 -9.23 24.76 -24.55
CA LYS A 9 -8.26 24.91 -23.44
C LYS A 9 -8.93 24.72 -22.08
N GLN A 10 -10.14 25.23 -21.91
CA GLN A 10 -10.89 25.09 -20.67
C GLN A 10 -11.36 23.65 -20.44
N ILE A 11 -11.86 22.97 -21.48
CA ILE A 11 -12.23 21.55 -21.44
C ILE A 11 -11.01 20.67 -21.12
N LEU A 12 -9.85 20.97 -21.72
CA LEU A 12 -8.57 20.29 -21.43
C LEU A 12 -8.10 20.49 -19.98
N ASN A 13 -8.25 21.70 -19.44
CA ASN A 13 -7.87 22.01 -18.06
C ASN A 13 -8.81 21.36 -17.04
N ASP A 14 -10.12 21.35 -17.30
CA ASP A 14 -11.11 20.69 -16.45
C ASP A 14 -10.93 19.17 -16.47
N SER A 15 -10.59 18.60 -17.62
CA SER A 15 -10.24 17.18 -17.75
C SER A 15 -8.97 16.83 -16.95
N LYS A 16 -7.91 17.64 -17.05
CA LYS A 16 -6.66 17.46 -16.28
C LYS A 16 -6.86 17.60 -14.77
N LYS A 17 -7.71 18.52 -14.32
CA LYS A 17 -8.08 18.64 -12.89
C LYS A 17 -8.86 17.44 -12.38
N ASN A 18 -9.68 16.82 -13.23
CA ASN A 18 -10.50 15.67 -12.86
C ASN A 18 -9.71 14.34 -12.88
N ASP A 19 -8.70 14.22 -13.74
CA ASP A 19 -7.78 13.06 -13.76
C ASP A 19 -6.95 12.94 -12.47
N GLY A 20 -6.59 14.07 -11.83
CA GLY A 20 -5.95 14.08 -10.51
C GLY A 20 -6.85 13.57 -9.37
N LYS A 21 -8.16 13.44 -9.62
CA LYS A 21 -9.18 12.92 -8.70
C LYS A 21 -9.84 11.63 -9.20
N ARG A 22 -9.19 10.85 -10.09
CA ARG A 22 -9.52 9.43 -10.20
C ARG A 22 -9.21 8.78 -8.86
N GLN A 23 -10.23 8.70 -8.01
CA GLN A 23 -10.21 8.01 -6.73
C GLN A 23 -9.60 6.63 -7.00
N ARG A 24 -8.31 6.45 -6.68
CA ARG A 24 -7.62 5.19 -6.89
C ARG A 24 -8.46 4.17 -6.16
N ARG A 25 -9.09 3.25 -6.92
CA ARG A 25 -9.98 2.27 -6.31
C ARG A 25 -9.17 1.49 -5.28
N LYS A 26 -9.51 1.66 -4.00
CA LYS A 26 -8.87 0.93 -2.91
C LYS A 26 -8.91 -0.55 -3.25
N SER A 27 -7.75 -1.18 -3.21
CA SER A 27 -7.61 -2.62 -3.39
C SER A 27 -8.29 -3.31 -2.22
N LYS A 28 -8.98 -4.41 -2.50
CA LYS A 28 -9.54 -5.30 -1.49
C LYS A 28 -8.64 -6.51 -1.31
N VAL A 29 -8.53 -7.04 -0.10
CA VAL A 29 -7.73 -8.24 0.20
C VAL A 29 -8.12 -9.41 -0.71
N SER A 30 -9.41 -9.63 -0.94
CA SER A 30 -9.91 -10.68 -1.84
C SER A 30 -9.44 -10.54 -3.29
N ARG A 31 -9.06 -9.33 -3.72
CA ARG A 31 -8.59 -9.03 -5.09
C ARG A 31 -7.07 -9.03 -5.21
N LEU A 32 -6.35 -9.20 -4.11
CA LEU A 32 -4.89 -9.27 -4.13
C LEU A 32 -4.44 -10.52 -4.88
N ARG A 33 -3.54 -10.30 -5.84
CA ARG A 33 -2.89 -11.37 -6.59
C ARG A 33 -1.43 -11.46 -6.18
N GLU A 34 -0.94 -12.67 -6.09
CA GLU A 34 0.47 -12.94 -5.77
C GLU A 34 1.38 -12.43 -6.89
N ASP A 35 2.58 -12.00 -6.52
CA ASP A 35 3.59 -11.48 -7.45
C ASP A 35 3.08 -10.31 -8.31
N ARG A 36 2.19 -9.49 -7.73
CA ARG A 36 1.65 -8.29 -8.35
C ARG A 36 1.78 -7.05 -7.46
N PRO A 37 1.82 -5.85 -8.07
CA PRO A 37 1.73 -4.59 -7.35
C PRO A 37 0.40 -4.44 -6.62
N VAL A 38 0.43 -3.71 -5.52
CA VAL A 38 -0.74 -3.29 -4.75
C VAL A 38 -0.75 -1.76 -4.74
N THR A 39 -1.64 -1.16 -5.53
CA THR A 39 -1.62 0.30 -5.74
C THR A 39 -1.96 1.07 -4.48
N ASP A 40 -3.00 0.63 -3.78
CA ASP A 40 -3.60 1.31 -2.64
C ASP A 40 -4.40 0.27 -1.83
N LEU A 41 -4.04 0.02 -0.58
CA LEU A 41 -4.69 -0.96 0.29
C LEU A 41 -4.83 -0.37 1.68
N GLU A 42 -6.06 -0.35 2.20
CA GLU A 42 -6.34 0.05 3.58
C GLU A 42 -6.81 -1.16 4.37
N ILE A 43 -6.22 -1.36 5.55
CA ILE A 43 -6.46 -2.53 6.39
C ILE A 43 -6.32 -2.18 7.86
N LEU A 44 -7.13 -2.84 8.68
CA LEU A 44 -6.99 -2.86 10.13
C LEU A 44 -5.89 -3.84 10.53
N VAL A 45 -4.91 -3.40 11.32
CA VAL A 45 -3.86 -4.25 11.87
C VAL A 45 -4.41 -5.04 13.06
N LEU A 46 -4.51 -6.35 12.89
CA LEU A 46 -5.01 -7.27 13.91
C LEU A 46 -3.94 -7.72 14.91
N ARG A 47 -2.70 -7.83 14.44
CA ARG A 47 -1.57 -8.30 15.25
C ARG A 47 -0.25 -7.82 14.66
N ARG A 48 0.68 -7.45 15.52
CA ARG A 48 2.11 -7.24 15.20
C ARG A 48 2.97 -8.23 15.98
N TYR A 49 3.92 -8.88 15.30
CA TYR A 49 4.86 -9.81 15.92
C TYR A 49 6.16 -9.10 16.31
N PRO A 50 6.97 -9.67 17.22
CA PRO A 50 8.26 -9.10 17.61
C PRO A 50 9.18 -8.86 16.39
N PRO A 51 9.90 -7.73 16.34
CA PRO A 51 10.84 -7.46 15.27
C PRO A 51 12.06 -8.37 15.34
N ARG A 52 12.63 -8.66 14.17
CA ARG A 52 13.90 -9.38 14.02
C ARG A 52 14.82 -8.65 13.05
N LEU A 53 16.12 -8.85 13.19
CA LEU A 53 17.11 -8.40 12.21
C LEU A 53 17.18 -9.38 11.04
N VAL A 54 17.27 -8.84 9.83
CA VAL A 54 17.59 -9.61 8.63
C VAL A 54 18.77 -8.97 7.92
N SER A 55 19.63 -9.81 7.35
CA SER A 55 20.73 -9.37 6.52
C SER A 55 20.73 -10.17 5.22
N SER A 56 20.88 -9.47 4.11
CA SER A 56 20.99 -10.03 2.76
C SER A 56 21.91 -9.16 1.93
N ARG A 57 22.40 -9.68 0.80
CA ARG A 57 23.22 -8.90 -0.15
C ARG A 57 22.56 -7.60 -0.61
N LYS A 58 21.22 -7.52 -0.56
CA LYS A 58 20.45 -6.38 -1.08
C LYS A 58 19.99 -5.40 0.00
N TRP A 59 19.92 -5.83 1.27
CA TRP A 59 19.39 -5.02 2.37
C TRP A 59 19.67 -5.69 3.73
N THR A 60 19.94 -4.86 4.74
CA THR A 60 20.08 -5.24 6.15
C THR A 60 19.24 -4.29 7.01
N GLY A 61 18.52 -4.82 8.00
CA GLY A 61 17.76 -4.02 8.95
C GLY A 61 16.66 -4.80 9.69
N ARG A 62 15.84 -4.07 10.45
CA ARG A 62 14.72 -4.63 11.24
C ARG A 62 13.51 -4.92 10.38
N VAL A 63 12.87 -6.06 10.62
CA VAL A 63 11.62 -6.48 10.00
C VAL A 63 10.69 -7.05 11.05
N ALA A 64 9.39 -6.73 10.97
CA ALA A 64 8.36 -7.40 11.75
C ALA A 64 7.27 -7.95 10.83
N ALA A 65 6.74 -9.12 11.20
CA ALA A 65 5.51 -9.63 10.60
C ALA A 65 4.31 -8.96 11.28
N ALA A 66 3.21 -8.81 10.53
CA ALA A 66 1.93 -8.40 11.07
C ALA A 66 0.79 -9.09 10.30
N CYS A 67 -0.42 -9.00 10.83
CA CYS A 67 -1.65 -9.47 10.19
C CYS A 67 -2.61 -8.29 10.05
N GLY A 68 -3.17 -8.10 8.86
CA GLY A 68 -4.19 -7.09 8.60
C GLY A 68 -5.48 -7.70 8.05
N ARG A 69 -6.61 -7.00 8.21
CA ARG A 69 -7.86 -7.36 7.56
C ARG A 69 -8.60 -6.17 6.98
N ASP A 70 -9.38 -6.45 5.94
CA ASP A 70 -10.49 -5.61 5.52
C ASP A 70 -11.79 -6.43 5.58
N GLU A 71 -12.89 -5.91 5.03
CA GLU A 71 -14.16 -6.64 5.00
C GLU A 71 -14.15 -7.87 4.07
N SER A 72 -13.14 -7.98 3.21
CA SER A 72 -13.04 -9.02 2.17
C SER A 72 -12.09 -10.16 2.54
N GLY A 73 -11.28 -10.02 3.59
CA GLY A 73 -10.43 -11.08 4.10
C GLY A 73 -9.25 -10.60 4.96
N VAL A 74 -8.35 -11.55 5.23
CA VAL A 74 -7.13 -11.36 6.03
C VAL A 74 -5.90 -11.48 5.12
N VAL A 75 -4.86 -10.70 5.43
CA VAL A 75 -3.59 -10.71 4.70
C VAL A 75 -2.42 -10.57 5.67
N GLY A 76 -1.31 -11.24 5.38
CA GLY A 76 -0.06 -11.03 6.09
C GLY A 76 0.57 -9.70 5.67
N LEU A 77 1.36 -9.10 6.57
CA LEU A 77 2.11 -7.88 6.33
C LEU A 77 3.56 -8.05 6.72
N VAL A 78 4.43 -7.32 6.02
CA VAL A 78 5.83 -7.13 6.41
C VAL A 78 6.08 -5.65 6.62
N LEU A 79 6.42 -5.29 7.85
CA LEU A 79 6.81 -3.95 8.27
C LEU A 79 8.34 -3.83 8.25
N TRP A 80 8.85 -2.76 7.64
CA TRP A 80 10.28 -2.52 7.47
C TRP A 80 10.74 -1.33 8.30
N GLY A 81 11.86 -1.48 9.01
CA GLY A 81 12.52 -0.38 9.71
C GLY A 81 11.55 0.40 10.60
N ASP A 82 11.45 1.71 10.36
CA ASP A 82 10.65 2.64 11.15
C ASP A 82 9.14 2.36 11.11
N GLN A 83 8.64 1.65 10.08
CA GLN A 83 7.23 1.22 10.03
C GLN A 83 6.88 0.31 11.20
N ILE A 84 7.86 -0.41 11.74
CA ILE A 84 7.66 -1.31 12.88
C ILE A 84 7.24 -0.50 14.10
N ASP A 85 7.90 0.64 14.33
CA ASP A 85 7.70 1.46 15.52
C ASP A 85 6.50 2.42 15.33
N ALA A 86 6.15 2.74 14.08
CA ALA A 86 5.00 3.56 13.74
C ALA A 86 3.64 2.82 13.78
N VAL A 87 3.62 1.48 13.71
CA VAL A 87 2.38 0.69 13.58
C VAL A 87 2.09 -0.11 14.85
N ALA A 88 0.89 0.07 15.39
CA ALA A 88 0.35 -0.68 16.52
C ALA A 88 -0.79 -1.63 16.10
N THR A 89 -1.16 -2.53 17.02
CA THR A 89 -2.37 -3.34 16.85
C THR A 89 -3.59 -2.46 17.07
N GLY A 90 -4.59 -2.57 16.21
CA GLY A 90 -5.78 -1.70 16.20
C GLY A 90 -5.69 -0.55 15.19
N ASP A 91 -4.51 -0.28 14.62
CA ASP A 91 -4.33 0.79 13.65
C ASP A 91 -4.97 0.47 12.30
N ILE A 92 -5.48 1.49 11.65
CA ILE A 92 -5.85 1.44 10.23
C ILE A 92 -4.67 2.00 9.46
N VAL A 93 -4.02 1.13 8.67
CA VAL A 93 -2.88 1.51 7.84
C VAL A 93 -3.27 1.52 6.37
N ARG A 94 -2.71 2.49 5.64
CA ARG A 94 -2.76 2.56 4.18
C ARG A 94 -1.41 2.21 3.60
N ILE A 95 -1.40 1.27 2.67
CA ILE A 95 -0.22 0.85 1.90
C ILE A 95 -0.39 1.34 0.47
N GLU A 96 0.54 2.16 0.02
CA GLU A 96 0.57 2.69 -1.34
C GLU A 96 1.79 2.16 -2.10
N ASN A 97 1.60 1.81 -3.38
CA ASN A 97 2.63 1.21 -4.24
C ASN A 97 3.35 0.01 -3.59
N GLY A 98 2.58 -0.81 -2.87
CA GLY A 98 3.05 -2.03 -2.23
C GLY A 98 3.21 -3.19 -3.22
N TRP A 99 3.59 -4.34 -2.67
CA TRP A 99 3.78 -5.58 -3.41
C TRP A 99 3.22 -6.76 -2.64
N CYS A 100 2.45 -7.61 -3.33
CA CYS A 100 1.94 -8.86 -2.78
C CYS A 100 2.85 -10.03 -3.17
N LYS A 101 3.33 -10.78 -2.19
CA LYS A 101 4.10 -12.03 -2.37
C LYS A 101 3.34 -13.21 -1.76
N ARG A 102 3.65 -14.41 -2.24
CA ARG A 102 3.35 -15.65 -1.53
C ARG A 102 4.48 -15.98 -0.54
N ARG A 103 4.12 -16.30 0.70
CA ARG A 103 5.04 -16.77 1.76
C ARG A 103 4.33 -17.87 2.55
N LEU A 104 4.91 -19.07 2.56
CA LEU A 104 4.35 -20.22 3.28
C LEU A 104 2.86 -20.48 2.93
N GLY A 105 2.51 -20.37 1.65
CA GLY A 105 1.12 -20.55 1.18
C GLY A 105 0.22 -19.31 1.34
N GLU A 106 0.65 -18.30 2.10
CA GLU A 106 -0.18 -17.13 2.41
C GLU A 106 0.19 -15.90 1.58
N ARG A 107 -0.82 -15.05 1.33
CA ARG A 107 -0.65 -13.72 0.72
C ARG A 107 -0.08 -12.75 1.75
N VAL A 108 1.02 -12.10 1.38
CA VAL A 108 1.73 -11.16 2.23
C VAL A 108 2.02 -9.87 1.47
N VAL A 109 1.58 -8.74 2.01
CA VAL A 109 1.79 -7.40 1.44
C VAL A 109 2.91 -6.68 2.17
N SER A 110 3.72 -5.94 1.42
CA SER A 110 4.73 -5.05 1.97
C SER A 110 4.83 -3.79 1.12
N THR A 111 5.42 -2.73 1.65
CA THR A 111 5.68 -1.50 0.86
C THR A 111 6.74 -1.71 -0.24
N GLY A 112 7.54 -2.78 -0.17
CA GLY A 112 8.69 -2.93 -1.04
C GLY A 112 9.65 -1.74 -0.92
N ARG A 113 10.38 -1.43 -2.00
CA ARG A 113 11.38 -0.34 -2.03
C ARG A 113 10.79 1.06 -2.27
N SER A 114 9.69 1.14 -3.00
CA SER A 114 9.10 2.39 -3.49
C SER A 114 7.74 2.71 -2.90
N GLY A 115 7.18 1.79 -2.11
CA GLY A 115 5.90 1.99 -1.46
C GLY A 115 6.00 2.75 -0.14
N ARG A 116 4.84 3.14 0.35
CA ARG A 116 4.66 3.91 1.58
C ARG A 116 3.63 3.23 2.46
N LEU A 117 3.83 3.34 3.76
CA LEU A 117 2.84 2.98 4.77
C LEU A 117 2.49 4.24 5.58
N THR A 118 1.21 4.51 5.75
CA THR A 118 0.68 5.62 6.55
C THR A 118 -0.35 5.10 7.54
N VAL A 119 -0.28 5.51 8.80
CA VAL A 119 -1.33 5.27 9.80
C VAL A 119 -2.41 6.33 9.63
N LEU A 120 -3.68 5.93 9.52
CA LEU A 120 -4.80 6.82 9.20
C LEU A 120 -5.57 7.31 10.42
N ASN A 121 -5.45 6.60 11.55
CA ASN A 121 -6.16 6.86 12.80
C ASN A 121 -5.23 7.37 13.91
N ALA A 122 -4.08 7.92 13.52
CA ALA A 122 -3.16 8.62 14.42
C ALA A 122 -3.68 10.02 14.77
#